data_AF-A0A2P4Y6F8-F1
#
_entry.id   AF-A0A2P4Y6F8-F1
#
_cell.length_a   1.000
_cell.length_b   1.000
_cell.length_c   1.000
_cell.angle_alpha   90.00
_cell.angle_beta   90.00
_cell.angle_gamma   90.00
#
_symmetry.space_group_name_H-M   'P 1'
#
loop_
_entity.id
_entity.type
_entity.pdbx_description
1 polymer ?
#
loop_
_entity_poly.entity_id
_entity_poly.type
_entity_poly.pdbx_seq_one_letter_code
_entity_poly.pdbx_strand_id
1 'polypeptide(L)'
;MLESLLRARLVYGAVAMSAGMFVFSFLQEREELEDQELESAERPVSTELFFQAMENMPQLSPQQRLEMRRFWRNLTNKKQQRRLSISSDSSAGLDAEDEVHSAELVMRDVQLFAQEYKRVFPDIFPEQQVLDAAERAADAAEQLPTAWGGIVDSTSTMIKSTGKRLNHIAKDTKDEVQFAMHRTVRKVLESALDIVAAKLKQTLKDPDMPSYLKTNIDIGIEQFMPDVKMEIFRKTRELFGQDSGPSELKKTVKGNKDGGGATTSGHGASVVPVTSKRFEPFRRIRGHVLHHLFPHDKTIWRSFKDPWWIAYTSVGILPVVGQLWWIFLFIMKDKTNEHQLCQFIVGFKAAQFITLGIMHMIFGILVYVKCVVQGSMLACQKGGGPALSEGTACFFVLQIVLVWAAFFRLPYTERPQETTLYRTKSMELRERGVFHDAFGNEVHLNRGGYLMKFCGYETVSFIVIMALAGLVLWLPFESWQRQTLFYWIRTAYGLFSFPFLVFKIPVLANVLMHTRQMGYNEQGDTVRFVKKPLE
;
A
#
# COMPACT_ATOMS: atom_id res chain seq x y z
N MET A 1 21.38 33.80 -30.54
CA MET A 1 19.90 33.69 -30.68
C MET A 1 19.40 32.27 -30.43
N LEU A 2 20.06 31.22 -30.97
CA LEU A 2 19.69 29.82 -30.68
C LEU A 2 19.93 29.43 -29.21
N GLU A 3 21.05 29.86 -28.62
CA GLU A 3 21.37 29.62 -27.19
C GLU A 3 20.39 30.29 -26.22
N SER A 4 19.94 31.52 -26.52
CA SER A 4 18.97 32.21 -25.66
C SER A 4 17.61 31.52 -25.69
N LEU A 5 17.22 30.96 -26.83
CA LEU A 5 15.97 30.23 -27.01
C LEU A 5 16.02 28.85 -26.31
N LEU A 6 17.19 28.19 -26.33
CA LEU A 6 17.44 26.94 -25.60
C LEU A 6 17.44 27.15 -24.08
N ARG A 7 18.06 28.23 -23.58
CA ARG A 7 17.98 28.61 -22.16
C ARG A 7 16.55 28.91 -21.72
N ALA A 8 15.79 29.67 -22.52
CA ALA A 8 14.40 29.96 -22.21
C ALA A 8 13.56 28.67 -22.10
N ARG A 9 13.67 27.75 -23.06
CA ARG A 9 12.93 26.48 -23.04
C ARG A 9 13.29 25.59 -21.86
N LEU A 10 14.56 25.53 -21.47
CA LEU A 10 15.01 24.80 -20.28
C LEU A 10 14.42 25.39 -19.00
N VAL A 11 14.38 26.71 -18.89
CA VAL A 11 13.79 27.40 -17.73
C VAL A 11 12.28 27.17 -17.66
N TYR A 12 11.56 27.29 -18.78
CA TYR A 12 10.11 27.03 -18.82
C TYR A 12 9.77 25.57 -18.48
N GLY A 13 10.56 24.60 -18.97
CA GLY A 13 10.39 23.19 -18.63
C GLY A 13 10.63 22.90 -17.14
N ALA A 14 11.68 23.51 -16.56
CA ALA A 14 11.95 23.40 -15.13
C ALA A 14 10.84 24.02 -14.27
N VAL A 15 10.33 25.19 -14.66
CA VAL A 15 9.22 25.87 -13.96
C VAL A 15 7.93 25.06 -14.04
N ALA A 16 7.59 24.51 -15.21
CA ALA A 16 6.41 23.68 -15.38
C ALA A 16 6.48 22.39 -14.53
N MET A 17 7.65 21.73 -14.48
CA MET A 17 7.85 20.56 -13.63
C MET A 17 7.82 20.92 -12.13
N SER A 18 8.38 22.05 -11.71
CA SER A 18 8.29 22.50 -10.31
C SER A 18 6.86 22.87 -9.91
N ALA A 19 6.07 23.44 -10.82
CA ALA A 19 4.66 23.74 -10.58
C ALA A 19 3.84 22.45 -10.44
N GLY A 20 4.04 21.47 -11.33
CA GLY A 20 3.39 20.16 -11.23
C GLY A 20 3.73 19.43 -9.92
N MET A 21 4.97 19.55 -9.47
CA MET A 21 5.43 19.02 -8.18
C MET A 21 4.80 19.70 -6.98
N PHE A 22 4.69 21.03 -6.99
CA PHE A 22 4.04 21.77 -5.91
C PHE A 22 2.55 21.42 -5.83
N VAL A 23 1.87 21.34 -6.97
CA VAL A 23 0.47 20.88 -7.05
C VAL A 23 0.36 19.45 -6.51
N PHE A 24 1.28 18.56 -6.88
CA PHE A 24 1.24 17.19 -6.39
C PHE A 24 1.48 17.07 -4.88
N SER A 25 2.47 17.80 -4.34
CA SER A 25 2.73 17.84 -2.90
C SER A 25 1.53 18.40 -2.13
N PHE A 26 0.90 19.45 -2.65
CA PHE A 26 -0.30 20.04 -2.07
C PHE A 26 -1.50 19.07 -2.12
N LEU A 27 -1.67 18.33 -3.22
CA LEU A 27 -2.71 17.31 -3.33
C LEU A 27 -2.48 16.15 -2.35
N GLN A 28 -1.22 15.75 -2.13
CA GLN A 28 -0.90 14.70 -1.17
C GLN A 28 -1.15 15.14 0.28
N GLU A 29 -0.75 16.37 0.66
CA GLU A 29 -1.03 16.92 1.99
C GLU A 29 -2.53 17.06 2.24
N ARG A 30 -3.29 17.43 1.20
CA ARG A 30 -4.74 17.49 1.26
C ARG A 30 -5.38 16.10 1.41
N GLU A 31 -4.87 15.08 0.72
CA GLU A 31 -5.35 13.70 0.88
C GLU A 31 -5.07 13.17 2.29
N GLU A 32 -3.89 13.43 2.86
CA GLU A 32 -3.58 13.06 4.25
C GLU A 32 -4.50 13.76 5.27
N LEU A 33 -4.87 15.02 5.03
CA LEU A 33 -5.87 15.74 5.83
C LEU A 33 -7.29 15.18 5.66
N GLU A 34 -7.72 14.89 4.43
CA GLU A 34 -9.04 14.32 4.15
C GLU A 34 -9.18 12.91 4.73
N ASP A 35 -8.13 12.09 4.72
CA ASP A 35 -8.09 10.78 5.38
C ASP A 35 -8.19 10.91 6.90
N GLN A 36 -7.50 11.88 7.50
CA GLN A 36 -7.58 12.17 8.94
C GLN A 36 -8.98 12.67 9.33
N GLU A 37 -9.61 13.52 8.51
CA GLU A 37 -11.00 13.96 8.68
C GLU A 37 -12.00 12.81 8.55
N LEU A 38 -11.81 11.91 7.58
CA LEU A 38 -12.63 10.71 7.42
C LEU A 38 -12.50 9.76 8.60
N GLU A 39 -11.27 9.48 9.05
CA GLU A 39 -11.00 8.62 10.20
C GLU A 39 -11.63 9.21 11.46
N SER A 40 -11.45 10.52 11.70
CA SER A 40 -12.08 11.21 12.83
C SER A 40 -13.61 11.21 12.78
N ALA A 41 -14.20 11.23 11.57
CA ALA A 41 -15.64 11.18 11.35
C ALA A 41 -16.21 9.76 11.51
N GLU A 42 -15.42 8.71 11.29
CA GLU A 42 -15.83 7.31 11.48
C GLU A 42 -15.70 6.82 12.92
N ARG A 43 -15.13 7.63 13.82
CA ARG A 43 -14.98 7.26 15.23
C ARG A 43 -16.33 6.96 15.88
N PRO A 44 -16.47 5.82 16.58
CA PRO A 44 -17.70 5.45 17.23
C PRO A 44 -17.98 6.34 18.44
N VAL A 45 -19.25 6.71 18.61
CA VAL A 45 -19.73 7.55 19.71
C VAL A 45 -20.75 6.73 20.51
N SER A 46 -20.31 6.24 21.67
CA SER A 46 -21.21 5.57 22.61
C SER A 46 -22.18 6.57 23.23
N THR A 47 -23.44 6.16 23.38
CA THR A 47 -24.47 6.97 24.04
C THR A 47 -24.11 7.28 25.49
N GLU A 48 -23.50 6.33 26.19
CA GLU A 48 -23.09 6.48 27.59
C GLU A 48 -21.96 7.50 27.73
N LEU A 49 -20.93 7.37 26.87
CA LEU A 49 -19.79 8.28 26.85
C LEU A 49 -20.20 9.70 26.43
N PHE A 50 -21.17 9.84 25.51
CA PHE A 50 -21.71 11.14 25.14
C PHE A 50 -22.37 11.85 26.32
N PHE A 51 -23.22 11.15 27.08
CA PHE A 51 -23.86 11.75 28.24
C PHE A 51 -22.86 12.04 29.37
N GLN A 52 -21.86 11.18 29.57
CA GLN A 52 -20.77 11.44 30.51
C GLN A 52 -19.96 12.68 30.11
N ALA A 53 -19.60 12.82 28.84
CA ALA A 53 -18.88 13.99 28.31
C ALA A 53 -19.71 15.28 28.49
N MET A 54 -21.02 15.22 28.20
CA MET A 54 -21.95 16.33 28.40
C MET A 54 -22.08 16.73 29.88
N GLU A 55 -22.14 15.78 30.81
CA GLU A 55 -22.25 16.08 32.24
C GLU A 55 -20.96 16.72 32.80
N ASN A 56 -19.82 16.35 32.25
CA ASN A 56 -18.52 16.91 32.60
C ASN A 56 -18.25 18.31 32.03
N MET A 57 -19.17 18.89 31.25
CA MET A 57 -19.06 20.27 30.76
C MET A 57 -19.66 21.27 31.77
N PRO A 58 -18.84 22.06 32.48
CA PRO A 58 -19.32 23.00 33.50
C PRO A 58 -20.04 24.21 32.91
N GLN A 59 -19.84 24.48 31.62
CA GLN A 59 -20.31 25.69 30.94
C GLN A 59 -21.75 25.56 30.42
N LEU A 60 -22.35 24.37 30.52
CA LEU A 60 -23.68 24.09 29.99
C LEU A 60 -24.78 24.52 30.97
N SER A 61 -25.69 25.37 30.48
CA SER A 61 -26.91 25.69 31.24
C SER A 61 -27.82 24.44 31.35
N PRO A 62 -28.68 24.35 32.39
CA PRO A 62 -29.64 23.26 32.52
C PRO A 62 -30.54 23.09 31.29
N GLN A 63 -30.90 24.20 30.65
CA GLN A 63 -31.69 24.22 29.42
C GLN A 63 -30.92 23.63 28.24
N GLN A 64 -29.64 24.00 28.07
CA GLN A 64 -28.79 23.42 27.02
C GLN A 64 -28.61 21.91 27.20
N ARG A 65 -28.42 21.42 28.43
CA ARG A 65 -28.32 19.97 28.70
C ARG A 65 -29.60 19.22 28.32
N LEU A 66 -30.77 19.82 28.56
CA LEU A 66 -32.06 19.23 28.16
C LEU A 66 -32.16 19.12 26.63
N GLU A 67 -31.74 20.17 25.91
CA GLU A 67 -31.76 20.20 24.45
C GLU A 67 -30.76 19.23 23.82
N MET A 68 -29.56 19.08 24.40
CA MET A 68 -28.61 18.03 23.99
C MET A 68 -29.18 16.62 24.17
N ARG A 69 -29.90 16.35 25.27
CA ARG A 69 -30.59 15.07 25.48
C ARG A 69 -31.72 14.84 24.46
N ARG A 70 -32.48 15.88 24.11
CA ARG A 70 -33.52 15.81 23.05
C ARG A 70 -32.92 15.53 21.69
N PHE A 71 -31.84 16.23 21.34
CA PHE A 71 -31.06 16.02 20.14
C PHE A 71 -30.62 14.55 20.01
N TRP A 72 -29.98 14.00 21.04
CA TRP A 72 -29.46 12.62 21.02
C TRP A 72 -30.58 11.58 20.85
N ARG A 73 -31.73 11.79 21.48
CA ARG A 73 -32.92 10.93 21.32
C ARG A 73 -33.48 10.99 19.89
N ASN A 74 -33.51 12.18 19.29
CA ASN A 74 -33.97 12.34 17.92
C ASN A 74 -33.00 11.70 16.92
N LEU A 75 -31.69 11.79 17.17
CA LEU A 75 -30.65 11.16 16.36
C LEU A 75 -30.79 9.62 16.36
N THR A 76 -30.89 9.03 17.55
CA THR A 76 -31.05 7.58 17.74
C THR A 76 -32.34 7.07 17.08
N ASN A 77 -33.47 7.77 17.28
CA ASN A 77 -34.74 7.45 16.64
C ASN A 77 -34.67 7.53 15.10
N LYS A 78 -34.07 8.59 14.55
CA LYS A 78 -33.90 8.76 13.10
C LYS A 78 -33.05 7.66 12.49
N LYS A 79 -31.98 7.25 13.18
CA LYS A 79 -31.12 6.14 12.74
C LYS A 79 -31.87 4.81 12.77
N GLN A 80 -32.68 4.57 13.80
CA GLN A 80 -33.53 3.38 13.88
C GLN A 80 -34.61 3.37 12.80
N GLN A 81 -35.21 4.51 12.47
CA GLN A 81 -36.22 4.61 11.39
C GLN A 81 -35.62 4.35 10.00
N ARG A 82 -34.41 4.89 9.71
CA ARG A 82 -33.69 4.58 8.45
C ARG A 82 -33.39 3.09 8.30
N ARG A 83 -33.11 2.39 9.41
CA ARG A 83 -32.92 0.93 9.38
C ARG A 83 -34.20 0.19 9.00
N LEU A 84 -35.32 0.56 9.63
CA LEU A 84 -36.62 -0.06 9.32
C LEU A 84 -37.01 0.13 7.85
N SER A 85 -36.71 1.29 7.24
CA SER A 85 -36.96 1.52 5.80
C SER A 85 -36.03 0.73 4.86
N ILE A 86 -34.77 0.51 5.24
CA ILE A 86 -33.84 -0.30 4.42
C ILE A 86 -34.24 -1.78 4.50
N SER A 87 -34.64 -2.25 5.68
CA SER A 87 -35.10 -3.62 5.89
C SER A 87 -36.36 -3.95 5.09
N SER A 88 -37.30 -3.01 4.95
CA SER A 88 -38.54 -3.25 4.18
C SER A 88 -38.31 -3.45 2.67
N ASP A 89 -37.28 -2.81 2.10
CA ASP A 89 -36.96 -2.94 0.68
C ASP A 89 -36.10 -4.18 0.37
N SER A 90 -35.51 -4.79 1.39
CA SER A 90 -34.56 -5.92 1.28
C SER A 90 -35.23 -7.30 1.42
N SER A 91 -36.52 -7.44 1.09
CA SER A 91 -37.33 -8.66 1.33
C SER A 91 -36.92 -9.93 0.54
N ALA A 92 -35.77 -9.94 -0.14
CA ALA A 92 -35.20 -11.15 -0.70
C ALA A 92 -34.32 -11.84 0.37
N GLY A 93 -34.94 -12.81 1.05
CA GLY A 93 -34.44 -13.42 2.28
C GLY A 93 -32.99 -13.90 2.23
N LEU A 94 -32.27 -13.59 3.30
CA LEU A 94 -31.22 -14.37 3.97
C LEU A 94 -30.91 -13.68 5.31
N ASP A 95 -31.07 -14.43 6.39
CA ASP A 95 -30.52 -14.27 7.75
C ASP A 95 -30.53 -12.88 8.41
N ALA A 96 -31.67 -12.52 9.03
CA ALA A 96 -31.90 -11.28 9.76
C ALA A 96 -31.40 -11.25 11.23
N GLU A 97 -30.73 -12.30 11.73
CA GLU A 97 -30.42 -12.42 13.17
C GLU A 97 -29.04 -11.86 13.60
N ASP A 98 -28.12 -11.57 12.67
CA ASP A 98 -26.80 -10.98 13.00
C ASP A 98 -26.75 -9.44 12.89
N GLU A 99 -27.81 -8.78 12.40
CA GLU A 99 -27.87 -7.31 12.28
C GLU A 99 -28.36 -6.57 13.56
N VAL A 100 -28.54 -7.29 14.67
CA VAL A 100 -29.00 -6.71 15.96
C VAL A 100 -27.82 -6.18 16.80
N HIS A 101 -26.59 -6.24 16.31
CA HIS A 101 -25.51 -5.43 16.88
C HIS A 101 -25.85 -3.95 16.72
N SER A 102 -25.91 -3.28 17.86
CA SER A 102 -26.30 -1.89 18.06
C SER A 102 -25.70 -1.02 16.96
N ALA A 103 -26.53 -0.23 16.29
CA ALA A 103 -26.07 0.71 15.28
C ALA A 103 -25.06 1.64 15.90
N GLU A 104 -23.79 1.35 15.74
CA GLU A 104 -22.74 2.17 16.29
C GLU A 104 -22.85 3.54 15.62
N LEU A 105 -23.21 4.55 16.43
CA LEU A 105 -23.27 5.94 15.99
C LEU A 105 -21.85 6.37 15.73
N VAL A 106 -21.58 6.86 14.53
CA VAL A 106 -20.26 7.41 14.19
C VAL A 106 -20.32 8.92 14.28
N MET A 107 -19.19 9.57 14.54
CA MET A 107 -19.10 11.03 14.69
C MET A 107 -19.71 11.78 13.50
N ARG A 108 -19.60 11.23 12.28
CA ARG A 108 -20.21 11.74 11.05
C ARG A 108 -21.74 11.84 11.13
N ASP A 109 -22.38 10.84 11.72
CA ASP A 109 -23.85 10.84 11.89
C ASP A 109 -24.27 11.98 12.81
N VAL A 110 -23.49 12.21 13.89
CA VAL A 110 -23.72 13.28 14.85
C VAL A 110 -23.53 14.65 14.19
N GLN A 111 -22.45 14.85 13.44
CA GLN A 111 -22.17 16.11 12.72
C GLN A 111 -23.26 16.46 11.70
N LEU A 112 -23.62 15.51 10.83
CA LEU A 112 -24.65 15.73 9.81
C LEU A 112 -26.00 16.06 10.45
N PHE A 113 -26.37 15.34 11.51
CA PHE A 113 -27.62 15.57 12.19
C PHE A 113 -27.61 16.87 13.02
N ALA A 114 -26.48 17.24 13.63
CA ALA A 114 -26.34 18.51 14.35
C ALA A 114 -26.55 19.71 13.42
N GLN A 115 -25.99 19.68 12.21
CA GLN A 115 -26.22 20.72 11.21
C GLN A 115 -27.69 20.80 10.78
N GLU A 116 -28.35 19.66 10.57
CA GLU A 116 -29.77 19.59 10.23
C GLU A 116 -30.64 20.09 11.40
N TYR A 117 -30.31 19.71 12.63
CA TYR A 117 -31.03 20.12 13.83
C TYR A 117 -30.89 21.63 14.10
N LYS A 118 -29.69 22.20 13.89
CA LYS A 118 -29.44 23.64 13.98
C LYS A 118 -30.29 24.44 12.99
N ARG A 119 -30.48 23.94 11.77
CA ARG A 119 -31.35 24.61 10.78
C ARG A 119 -32.80 24.70 11.25
N VAL A 120 -33.28 23.70 12.00
CA VAL A 120 -34.64 23.68 12.53
C VAL A 120 -34.76 24.50 13.83
N PHE A 121 -33.72 24.51 14.66
CA PHE A 121 -33.71 25.15 15.99
C PHE A 121 -32.49 26.11 16.17
N PRO A 122 -32.37 27.19 15.37
CA PRO A 122 -31.15 28.00 15.33
C PRO A 122 -30.83 28.73 16.64
N ASP A 123 -31.85 29.17 17.37
CA ASP A 123 -31.68 30.02 18.56
C ASP A 123 -31.45 29.23 19.85
N ILE A 124 -31.82 27.94 19.84
CA ILE A 124 -31.92 27.12 21.06
C ILE A 124 -30.82 26.04 21.08
N PHE A 125 -30.39 25.56 19.91
CA PHE A 125 -29.53 24.39 19.81
C PHE A 125 -28.04 24.72 20.03
N PRO A 126 -27.38 24.16 21.07
CA PRO A 126 -25.97 24.38 21.34
C PRO A 126 -25.08 23.48 20.47
N GLU A 127 -24.99 23.77 19.16
CA GLU A 127 -24.27 22.92 18.19
C GLU A 127 -22.82 22.64 18.58
N GLN A 128 -22.05 23.67 18.95
CA GLN A 128 -20.64 23.51 19.30
C GLN A 128 -20.45 22.59 20.51
N GLN A 129 -21.32 22.69 21.51
CA GLN A 129 -21.24 21.86 22.70
C GLN A 129 -21.65 20.41 22.43
N VAL A 130 -22.58 20.17 21.49
CA VAL A 130 -22.91 18.82 21.01
C VAL A 130 -21.73 18.18 20.29
N LEU A 131 -21.06 18.93 19.41
CA LEU A 131 -19.91 18.42 18.68
C LEU A 131 -18.73 18.15 19.61
N ASP A 132 -18.42 19.05 20.55
CA ASP A 132 -17.38 18.86 21.58
C ASP A 132 -17.70 17.66 22.49
N ALA A 133 -18.98 17.44 22.85
CA ALA A 133 -19.36 16.29 23.69
C ALA A 133 -19.24 14.96 22.94
N ALA A 134 -19.58 14.95 21.65
CA ALA A 134 -19.44 13.77 20.81
C ALA A 134 -17.97 13.47 20.48
N GLU A 135 -17.15 14.48 20.28
CA GLU A 135 -15.70 14.34 20.09
C GLU A 135 -15.03 13.75 21.33
N ARG A 136 -15.29 14.31 22.52
CA ARG A 136 -14.77 13.75 23.79
C ARG A 136 -15.26 12.33 24.05
N ALA A 137 -16.48 12.00 23.63
CA ALA A 137 -17.01 10.66 23.76
C ALA A 137 -16.35 9.67 22.78
N ALA A 138 -16.02 10.11 21.57
CA ALA A 138 -15.23 9.34 20.62
C ALA A 138 -13.79 9.10 21.14
N ASP A 139 -13.14 10.15 21.66
CA ASP A 139 -11.80 10.05 22.27
C ASP A 139 -11.79 9.08 23.46
N ALA A 140 -12.82 9.14 24.31
CA ALA A 140 -12.97 8.23 25.43
C ALA A 140 -13.23 6.78 24.99
N ALA A 141 -13.95 6.57 23.89
CA ALA A 141 -14.20 5.25 23.32
C ALA A 141 -12.92 4.60 22.78
N GLU A 142 -12.01 5.40 22.22
CA GLU A 142 -10.71 4.96 21.72
C GLU A 142 -9.74 4.60 22.87
N GLN A 143 -9.83 5.33 23.99
CA GLN A 143 -9.05 5.04 25.19
C GLN A 143 -9.55 3.82 25.99
N LEU A 144 -10.81 3.42 25.78
CA LEU A 144 -11.32 2.16 26.29
C LEU A 144 -10.63 1.03 25.51
N PRO A 145 -9.87 0.14 26.17
CA PRO A 145 -9.16 -0.94 25.50
C PRO A 145 -10.17 -1.86 24.81
N THR A 146 -10.36 -1.66 23.50
CA THR A 146 -11.24 -2.48 22.68
C THR A 146 -10.59 -3.84 22.50
N ALA A 147 -11.14 -4.82 23.22
CA ALA A 147 -10.77 -6.22 23.08
C ALA A 147 -11.19 -6.75 21.69
N TRP A 148 -10.30 -6.61 20.69
CA TRP A 148 -10.16 -7.52 19.54
C TRP A 148 -11.44 -7.86 18.76
N GLY A 149 -12.14 -6.86 18.23
CA GLY A 149 -13.18 -7.08 17.21
C GLY A 149 -12.57 -7.33 15.84
N GLY A 150 -12.51 -8.59 15.39
CA GLY A 150 -12.50 -8.89 13.94
C GLY A 150 -11.65 -10.05 13.44
N ILE A 151 -10.57 -10.46 14.12
CA ILE A 151 -9.63 -11.45 13.55
C ILE A 151 -9.75 -12.87 14.17
N VAL A 152 -10.51 -13.05 15.27
CA VAL A 152 -10.55 -14.34 15.99
C VAL A 152 -11.97 -14.91 16.14
N ASP A 153 -12.92 -14.53 15.28
CA ASP A 153 -14.27 -15.11 15.37
C ASP A 153 -14.35 -16.55 14.83
N SER A 154 -13.37 -17.00 14.04
CA SER A 154 -13.35 -18.39 13.57
C SER A 154 -12.77 -19.39 14.60
N THR A 155 -12.03 -18.92 15.61
CA THR A 155 -11.37 -19.80 16.60
C THR A 155 -12.03 -19.74 18.00
N SER A 156 -12.93 -18.78 18.21
CA SER A 156 -13.55 -18.44 19.51
C SER A 156 -14.62 -19.44 20.00
N THR A 157 -15.31 -20.14 19.09
CA THR A 157 -16.40 -21.06 19.45
C THR A 157 -15.91 -22.31 20.19
N MET A 158 -14.70 -22.79 19.89
CA MET A 158 -14.10 -23.94 20.58
C MET A 158 -13.61 -23.57 21.99
N ILE A 159 -13.10 -22.35 22.18
CA ILE A 159 -12.58 -21.85 23.47
C ILE A 159 -13.72 -21.47 24.43
N LYS A 160 -14.80 -20.85 23.94
CA LYS A 160 -15.96 -20.44 24.76
C LYS A 160 -16.73 -21.61 25.38
N SER A 161 -16.78 -22.77 24.73
CA SER A 161 -17.47 -23.95 25.30
C SER A 161 -16.70 -24.55 26.49
N THR A 162 -15.38 -24.44 26.47
CA THR A 162 -14.49 -24.95 27.52
C THR A 162 -14.45 -24.00 28.73
N GLY A 163 -14.56 -22.69 28.52
CA GLY A 163 -14.55 -21.67 29.58
C GLY A 163 -15.73 -21.73 30.56
N LYS A 164 -16.94 -22.11 30.10
CA LYS A 164 -18.13 -22.20 30.98
C LYS A 164 -18.06 -23.32 32.02
N ARG A 165 -17.32 -24.40 31.73
CA ARG A 165 -17.13 -25.52 32.68
C ARG A 165 -16.06 -25.21 33.75
N LEU A 166 -15.10 -24.34 33.41
CA LEU A 166 -14.04 -23.88 34.31
C LEU A 166 -14.50 -22.78 35.28
N ASN A 167 -15.42 -21.90 34.84
CA ASN A 167 -15.84 -20.75 35.66
C ASN A 167 -16.64 -21.15 36.92
N HIS A 168 -17.28 -22.32 36.93
CA HIS A 168 -17.94 -22.85 38.13
C HIS A 168 -16.99 -23.56 39.10
N ILE A 169 -15.78 -23.92 38.65
CA ILE A 169 -14.72 -24.51 39.48
C ILE A 169 -13.83 -23.42 40.08
N ALA A 170 -13.74 -22.25 39.44
CA ALA A 170 -12.86 -21.14 39.79
C ALA A 170 -13.23 -20.34 41.05
N LYS A 171 -14.43 -20.53 41.61
CA LYS A 171 -14.92 -19.67 42.70
C LYS A 171 -14.32 -20.00 44.08
N ASP A 172 -13.76 -21.20 44.26
CA ASP A 172 -13.09 -21.63 45.51
C ASP A 172 -11.56 -21.78 45.39
N THR A 173 -10.97 -21.50 44.21
CA THR A 173 -9.53 -21.67 43.93
C THR A 173 -8.98 -20.56 43.03
N LYS A 174 -9.28 -19.31 43.37
CA LYS A 174 -9.01 -18.11 42.55
C LYS A 174 -7.56 -18.03 42.05
N ASP A 175 -6.59 -18.36 42.89
CA ASP A 175 -5.17 -18.26 42.52
C ASP A 175 -4.69 -19.49 41.74
N GLU A 176 -5.08 -20.71 42.14
CA GLU A 176 -4.71 -21.95 41.41
C GLU A 176 -5.31 -22.01 40.01
N VAL A 177 -6.56 -21.54 39.83
CA VAL A 177 -7.23 -21.54 38.52
C VAL A 177 -6.67 -20.47 37.59
N GLN A 178 -6.25 -19.31 38.10
CA GLN A 178 -5.54 -18.32 37.28
C GLN A 178 -4.20 -18.87 36.77
N PHE A 179 -3.43 -19.56 37.62
CA PHE A 179 -2.18 -20.21 37.18
C PHE A 179 -2.44 -21.33 36.15
N ALA A 180 -3.47 -22.17 36.36
CA ALA A 180 -3.86 -23.22 35.43
C ALA A 180 -4.35 -22.67 34.08
N MET A 181 -5.12 -21.57 34.11
CA MET A 181 -5.62 -20.89 32.91
C MET A 181 -4.47 -20.26 32.12
N HIS A 182 -3.55 -19.55 32.78
CA HIS A 182 -2.35 -19.00 32.12
C HIS A 182 -1.50 -20.09 31.47
N ARG A 183 -1.34 -21.24 32.12
CA ARG A 183 -0.61 -22.37 31.54
C ARG A 183 -1.30 -22.94 30.31
N THR A 184 -2.64 -23.00 30.32
CA THR A 184 -3.43 -23.51 29.19
C THR A 184 -3.41 -22.54 28.01
N VAL A 185 -3.65 -21.25 28.25
CA VAL A 185 -3.58 -20.20 27.23
C VAL A 185 -2.19 -20.14 26.60
N ARG A 186 -1.12 -20.24 27.42
CA ARG A 186 0.25 -20.28 26.92
C ARG A 186 0.48 -21.45 25.96
N LYS A 187 0.06 -22.66 26.32
CA LYS A 187 0.19 -23.84 25.45
C LYS A 187 -0.57 -23.70 24.14
N VAL A 188 -1.79 -23.16 24.19
CA VAL A 188 -2.62 -22.96 22.98
C VAL A 188 -1.99 -21.91 22.07
N LEU A 189 -1.49 -20.80 22.63
CA LEU A 189 -0.84 -19.74 21.86
C LEU A 189 0.50 -20.21 21.28
N GLU A 190 1.30 -20.97 22.04
CA GLU A 190 2.52 -21.63 21.53
C GLU A 190 2.19 -22.52 20.33
N SER A 191 1.20 -23.41 20.45
CA SER A 191 0.79 -24.30 19.37
C SER A 191 0.25 -23.54 18.16
N ALA A 192 -0.50 -22.47 18.36
CA ALA A 192 -1.01 -21.63 17.27
C ALA A 192 0.14 -20.94 16.52
N LEU A 193 1.14 -20.42 17.24
CA LEU A 193 2.31 -19.78 16.65
C LEU A 193 3.22 -20.78 15.93
N ASP A 194 3.31 -22.01 16.39
CA ASP A 194 4.01 -23.09 15.67
C ASP A 194 3.32 -23.43 14.34
N ILE A 195 1.98 -23.45 14.32
CA ILE A 195 1.21 -23.64 13.08
C ILE A 195 1.44 -22.47 12.12
N VAL A 196 1.47 -21.23 12.62
CA VAL A 196 1.77 -20.04 11.80
C VAL A 196 3.18 -20.10 11.25
N ALA A 197 4.17 -20.48 12.07
CA ALA A 197 5.55 -20.63 11.64
C ALA A 197 5.69 -21.70 10.56
N ALA A 198 5.01 -22.84 10.69
CA ALA A 198 4.98 -23.89 9.68
C ALA A 198 4.34 -23.42 8.38
N LYS A 199 3.20 -22.71 8.45
CA LYS A 199 2.54 -22.11 7.27
C LYS A 199 3.41 -21.04 6.62
N LEU A 200 4.11 -20.22 7.40
CA LEU A 200 5.01 -19.18 6.91
C LEU A 200 6.20 -19.81 6.17
N LYS A 201 6.81 -20.86 6.75
CA LYS A 201 7.85 -21.67 6.09
C LYS A 201 7.36 -22.22 4.75
N GLN A 202 6.17 -22.83 4.73
CA GLN A 202 5.60 -23.38 3.49
C GLN A 202 5.27 -22.30 2.45
N THR A 203 4.80 -21.12 2.89
CA THR A 203 4.42 -20.02 2.00
C THR A 203 5.63 -19.30 1.40
N LEU A 204 6.72 -19.18 2.18
CA LEU A 204 7.95 -18.52 1.72
C LEU A 204 8.86 -19.44 0.90
N LYS A 205 8.76 -20.76 1.11
CA LYS A 205 9.52 -21.74 0.34
C LYS A 205 8.90 -21.94 -1.03
N ASP A 206 9.70 -21.64 -2.04
CA ASP A 206 9.39 -21.94 -3.43
C ASP A 206 9.98 -23.32 -3.78
N PRO A 207 9.25 -24.21 -4.48
CA PRO A 207 9.78 -25.51 -4.90
C PRO A 207 11.08 -25.38 -5.71
N ASP A 208 11.22 -24.33 -6.52
CA ASP A 208 12.37 -24.08 -7.38
C ASP A 208 13.54 -23.38 -6.66
N MET A 209 13.36 -22.92 -5.42
CA MET A 209 14.41 -22.24 -4.64
C MET A 209 15.58 -23.18 -4.31
N PRO A 210 16.84 -22.70 -4.40
CA PRO A 210 18.01 -23.45 -3.97
C PRO A 210 17.91 -23.98 -2.53
N SER A 211 18.42 -25.19 -2.28
CA SER A 211 18.34 -25.86 -0.97
C SER A 211 19.00 -25.06 0.16
N TYR A 212 20.11 -24.36 -0.13
CA TYR A 212 20.80 -23.52 0.86
C TYR A 212 19.91 -22.35 1.34
N LEU A 213 19.12 -21.72 0.44
CA LEU A 213 18.19 -20.66 0.82
C LEU A 213 17.00 -21.18 1.58
N LYS A 214 16.45 -22.33 1.19
CA LYS A 214 15.36 -22.99 1.95
C LYS A 214 15.79 -23.24 3.40
N THR A 215 17.01 -23.74 3.58
CA THR A 215 17.60 -24.01 4.90
C THR A 215 17.82 -22.71 5.68
N ASN A 216 18.34 -21.65 5.05
CA ASN A 216 18.54 -20.36 5.71
C ASN A 216 17.22 -19.70 6.13
N ILE A 217 16.16 -19.83 5.33
CA ILE A 217 14.82 -19.34 5.69
C ILE A 217 14.28 -20.13 6.89
N ASP A 218 14.49 -21.45 6.92
CA ASP A 218 14.09 -22.28 8.07
C ASP A 218 14.79 -21.84 9.36
N ILE A 219 16.11 -21.68 9.31
CA ILE A 219 16.92 -21.21 10.44
C ILE A 219 16.48 -19.81 10.87
N GLY A 220 16.28 -18.91 9.91
CA GLY A 220 15.83 -17.55 10.19
C GLY A 220 14.47 -17.53 10.89
N ILE A 221 13.48 -18.26 10.38
CA ILE A 221 12.15 -18.34 11.02
C ILE A 221 12.26 -18.98 12.41
N GLU A 222 13.05 -20.03 12.58
CA GLU A 222 13.28 -20.66 13.89
C GLU A 222 13.97 -19.74 14.89
N GLN A 223 14.88 -18.88 14.42
CA GLN A 223 15.57 -17.90 15.25
C GLN A 223 14.67 -16.71 15.62
N PHE A 224 13.80 -16.24 14.71
CA PHE A 224 12.91 -15.11 14.96
C PHE A 224 11.62 -15.48 15.70
N MET A 225 11.14 -16.72 15.59
CA MET A 225 9.87 -17.11 16.24
C MET A 225 9.87 -16.99 17.77
N PRO A 226 10.94 -17.31 18.51
CA PRO A 226 11.00 -17.07 19.95
C PRO A 226 10.74 -15.62 20.32
N ASP A 227 11.32 -14.67 19.58
CA ASP A 227 11.15 -13.23 19.84
C ASP A 227 9.72 -12.78 19.53
N VAL A 228 9.17 -13.22 18.39
CA VAL A 228 7.77 -12.96 18.02
C VAL A 228 6.81 -13.57 19.06
N LYS A 229 7.10 -14.80 19.53
CA LYS A 229 6.34 -15.43 20.62
C LYS A 229 6.39 -14.59 21.88
N MET A 230 7.58 -14.16 22.31
CA MET A 230 7.75 -13.34 23.50
C MET A 230 7.00 -12.01 23.42
N GLU A 231 7.06 -11.34 22.27
CA GLU A 231 6.37 -10.06 22.07
C GLU A 231 4.85 -10.23 22.04
N ILE A 232 4.34 -11.27 21.36
CA ILE A 232 2.91 -11.60 21.40
C ILE A 232 2.48 -11.98 22.82
N PHE A 233 3.30 -12.74 23.56
CA PHE A 233 3.01 -13.08 24.96
C PHE A 233 2.98 -11.85 25.87
N ARG A 234 3.92 -10.92 25.67
CA ARG A 234 3.97 -9.65 26.40
C ARG A 234 2.70 -8.85 26.16
N LYS A 235 2.33 -8.62 24.90
CA LYS A 235 1.10 -7.90 24.53
C LYS A 235 -0.17 -8.61 24.99
N THR A 236 -0.19 -9.93 24.90
CA THR A 236 -1.32 -10.75 25.39
C THR A 236 -1.46 -10.60 26.92
N ARG A 237 -0.36 -10.62 27.66
CA ARG A 237 -0.37 -10.42 29.11
C ARG A 237 -0.84 -9.02 29.50
N GLU A 238 -0.44 -7.99 28.76
CA GLU A 238 -0.92 -6.62 28.97
C GLU A 238 -2.44 -6.52 28.75
N LEU A 239 -2.96 -7.18 27.70
CA LEU A 239 -4.40 -7.23 27.42
C LEU A 239 -5.22 -8.00 28.46
N PHE A 240 -4.67 -9.08 29.03
CA PHE A 240 -5.36 -9.90 30.04
C PHE A 240 -5.09 -9.45 31.49
N GLY A 241 -4.11 -8.57 31.73
CA GLY A 241 -3.71 -8.10 33.05
C GLY A 241 -4.46 -6.85 33.54
N GLN A 242 -5.25 -6.20 32.68
CA GLN A 242 -6.16 -5.12 33.09
C GLN A 242 -7.46 -5.74 33.64
N ASP A 243 -7.63 -5.66 34.96
CA ASP A 243 -8.75 -6.19 35.72
C ASP A 243 -10.11 -5.82 35.12
N SER A 244 -10.78 -6.81 34.53
CA SER A 244 -12.16 -6.73 34.08
C SER A 244 -13.11 -6.71 35.29
N GLY A 245 -13.78 -5.58 35.50
CA GLY A 245 -14.94 -5.48 36.40
C GLY A 245 -16.08 -6.41 35.93
N PRO A 246 -16.86 -6.98 36.87
CA PRO A 246 -17.82 -8.04 36.56
C PRO A 246 -19.05 -7.47 35.83
N SER A 247 -19.13 -7.68 34.52
CA SER A 247 -20.33 -7.41 33.73
C SER A 247 -21.24 -8.64 33.70
N GLU A 248 -22.46 -8.48 34.23
CA GLU A 248 -23.53 -9.49 34.17
C GLU A 248 -24.00 -9.71 32.73
N LEU A 249 -23.89 -10.94 32.23
CA LEU A 249 -24.46 -11.32 30.93
C LEU A 249 -25.51 -12.44 31.04
N LYS A 250 -26.69 -12.08 30.56
CA LYS A 250 -27.93 -12.84 30.41
C LYS A 250 -27.76 -14.09 29.51
N LYS A 251 -28.36 -15.21 29.91
CA LYS A 251 -28.43 -16.48 29.14
C LYS A 251 -29.61 -16.45 28.15
N THR A 252 -29.36 -16.83 26.90
CA THR A 252 -30.39 -17.28 25.96
C THR A 252 -29.98 -18.58 25.24
N VAL A 253 -31.00 -19.27 24.76
CA VAL A 253 -31.14 -20.73 24.62
C VAL A 253 -30.72 -21.23 23.23
N LYS A 254 -30.39 -22.53 23.19
CA LYS A 254 -29.86 -23.33 22.09
C LYS A 254 -30.98 -23.78 21.12
N GLY A 255 -30.82 -23.53 19.82
CA GLY A 255 -31.60 -24.10 18.72
C GLY A 255 -30.71 -24.90 17.76
N ASN A 256 -31.28 -25.87 17.05
CA ASN A 256 -30.62 -27.03 16.45
C ASN A 256 -30.93 -27.11 14.93
N LYS A 257 -29.96 -27.63 14.17
CA LYS A 257 -30.08 -28.45 12.94
C LYS A 257 -30.40 -27.87 11.54
N ASP A 258 -29.61 -28.43 10.60
CA ASP A 258 -29.88 -28.89 9.23
C ASP A 258 -29.88 -27.93 8.01
N GLY A 259 -28.89 -28.13 7.13
CA GLY A 259 -29.13 -28.59 5.75
C GLY A 259 -29.24 -27.55 4.61
N GLY A 260 -28.49 -27.79 3.53
CA GLY A 260 -28.88 -27.40 2.16
C GLY A 260 -27.88 -26.52 1.41
N GLY A 261 -27.11 -27.13 0.49
CA GLY A 261 -26.31 -26.39 -0.48
C GLY A 261 -27.13 -25.89 -1.67
N ALA A 262 -26.64 -24.85 -2.35
CA ALA A 262 -26.99 -24.55 -3.72
C ALA A 262 -25.85 -23.78 -4.41
N THR A 263 -25.35 -24.38 -5.48
CA THR A 263 -24.45 -23.84 -6.49
C THR A 263 -25.15 -22.80 -7.35
N THR A 264 -24.63 -21.58 -7.43
CA THR A 264 -25.06 -20.55 -8.40
C THR A 264 -24.01 -20.39 -9.50
N SER A 265 -24.31 -20.97 -10.65
CA SER A 265 -23.59 -20.79 -11.91
C SER A 265 -23.97 -19.46 -12.57
N GLY A 266 -23.16 -18.43 -12.36
CA GLY A 266 -23.28 -17.14 -13.05
C GLY A 266 -22.73 -17.22 -14.47
N HIS A 267 -23.62 -17.12 -15.45
CA HIS A 267 -23.32 -16.97 -16.88
C HIS A 267 -22.49 -15.69 -17.12
N GLY A 268 -21.20 -15.87 -17.43
CA GLY A 268 -20.32 -14.79 -17.87
C GLY A 268 -20.65 -14.37 -19.30
N ALA A 269 -20.99 -13.09 -19.47
CA ALA A 269 -21.19 -12.47 -20.77
C ALA A 269 -19.93 -12.63 -21.63
N SER A 270 -20.07 -13.37 -22.73
CA SER A 270 -19.07 -13.51 -23.78
C SER A 270 -18.85 -12.17 -24.47
N VAL A 271 -17.89 -11.38 -23.97
CA VAL A 271 -17.34 -10.23 -24.70
C VAL A 271 -16.61 -10.78 -25.93
N VAL A 272 -17.22 -10.59 -27.10
CA VAL A 272 -16.65 -10.99 -28.40
C VAL A 272 -15.46 -10.07 -28.72
N PRO A 273 -14.21 -10.58 -28.76
CA PRO A 273 -13.07 -9.76 -29.11
C PRO A 273 -13.01 -9.59 -30.63
N VAL A 274 -13.57 -8.49 -31.13
CA VAL A 274 -13.31 -8.02 -32.50
C VAL A 274 -11.86 -7.53 -32.53
N THR A 275 -10.91 -8.38 -32.94
CA THR A 275 -9.53 -7.94 -33.18
C THR A 275 -9.09 -8.19 -34.62
N SER A 276 -8.54 -7.13 -35.21
CA SER A 276 -8.02 -7.04 -36.55
C SER A 276 -6.78 -7.93 -36.72
N LYS A 277 -6.79 -8.79 -37.74
CA LYS A 277 -5.70 -9.74 -38.07
C LYS A 277 -4.34 -9.09 -38.38
N ARG A 278 -4.24 -7.75 -38.49
CA ARG A 278 -3.06 -7.07 -39.07
C ARG A 278 -1.85 -6.94 -38.13
N PHE A 279 -1.97 -7.25 -36.84
CA PHE A 279 -0.88 -7.10 -35.85
C PHE A 279 -0.47 -8.40 -35.15
N GLU A 280 -0.77 -9.54 -35.75
CA GLU A 280 -0.47 -10.85 -35.18
C GLU A 280 1.02 -11.10 -34.85
N PRO A 281 2.02 -10.76 -35.71
CA PRO A 281 3.43 -11.05 -35.38
C PRO A 281 3.94 -10.19 -34.22
N PHE A 282 3.52 -8.92 -34.15
CA PHE A 282 3.90 -8.03 -33.06
C PHE A 282 3.31 -8.51 -31.72
N ARG A 283 2.06 -8.98 -31.71
CA ARG A 283 1.44 -9.58 -30.53
C ARG A 283 2.18 -10.82 -30.05
N ARG A 284 2.59 -11.71 -30.95
CA ARG A 284 3.36 -12.92 -30.59
C ARG A 284 4.74 -12.58 -30.01
N ILE A 285 5.47 -11.65 -30.65
CA ILE A 285 6.77 -11.18 -30.12
C ILE A 285 6.58 -10.52 -28.75
N ARG A 286 5.54 -9.71 -28.61
CA ARG A 286 5.19 -9.06 -27.34
C ARG A 286 4.88 -10.06 -26.25
N GLY A 287 3.99 -11.02 -26.52
CA GLY A 287 3.66 -12.09 -25.59
C GLY A 287 4.89 -12.89 -25.20
N HIS A 288 5.73 -13.29 -26.15
CA HIS A 288 6.95 -14.02 -25.87
C HIS A 288 7.90 -13.26 -24.94
N VAL A 289 8.24 -12.01 -25.25
CA VAL A 289 9.18 -11.20 -24.45
C VAL A 289 8.59 -10.93 -23.06
N LEU A 290 7.33 -10.51 -22.97
CA LEU A 290 6.70 -10.16 -21.70
C LEU A 290 6.44 -11.39 -20.82
N HIS A 291 6.04 -12.53 -21.40
CA HIS A 291 5.85 -13.77 -20.66
C HIS A 291 7.16 -14.29 -20.08
N HIS A 292 8.26 -14.21 -20.84
CA HIS A 292 9.56 -14.64 -20.31
C HIS A 292 10.08 -13.69 -19.24
N LEU A 293 9.92 -12.37 -19.38
CA LEU A 293 10.40 -11.39 -18.39
C LEU A 293 9.53 -11.30 -17.12
N PHE A 294 8.22 -11.34 -17.28
CA PHE A 294 7.22 -11.13 -16.22
C PHE A 294 6.13 -12.22 -16.30
N PRO A 295 6.49 -13.50 -16.12
CA PRO A 295 5.54 -14.61 -16.19
C PRO A 295 4.50 -14.52 -15.07
N HIS A 296 3.27 -14.94 -15.36
CA HIS A 296 2.19 -15.05 -14.37
C HIS A 296 2.17 -16.39 -13.62
N ASP A 297 2.90 -17.39 -14.12
CA ASP A 297 2.85 -18.79 -13.69
C ASP A 297 4.21 -19.33 -13.22
N LYS A 298 5.28 -18.55 -13.41
CA LYS A 298 6.64 -18.88 -12.97
C LYS A 298 7.04 -17.98 -11.83
N THR A 299 7.67 -18.57 -10.83
CA THR A 299 8.28 -17.84 -9.73
C THR A 299 9.65 -17.27 -10.14
N ILE A 300 10.20 -16.36 -9.34
CA ILE A 300 11.51 -15.75 -9.62
C ILE A 300 12.60 -16.83 -9.76
N TRP A 301 12.60 -17.85 -8.91
CA TRP A 301 13.56 -18.95 -8.96
C TRP A 301 13.44 -19.79 -10.21
N ARG A 302 12.20 -20.03 -10.66
CA ARG A 302 11.95 -20.71 -11.93
C ARG A 302 12.36 -19.86 -13.13
N SER A 303 12.14 -18.54 -13.07
CA SER A 303 12.60 -17.60 -14.09
C SER A 303 14.13 -17.54 -14.20
N PHE A 304 14.87 -17.69 -13.09
CA PHE A 304 16.34 -17.78 -13.14
C PHE A 304 16.86 -19.03 -13.87
N LYS A 305 16.04 -20.09 -13.98
CA LYS A 305 16.39 -21.30 -14.77
C LYS A 305 16.03 -21.15 -16.24
N ASP A 306 15.25 -20.12 -16.60
CA ASP A 306 14.82 -19.86 -17.96
C ASP A 306 15.91 -19.08 -18.72
N PRO A 307 16.54 -19.66 -19.77
CA PRO A 307 17.64 -19.01 -20.48
C PRO A 307 17.20 -17.71 -21.17
N TRP A 308 15.94 -17.61 -21.60
CA TRP A 308 15.41 -16.40 -22.24
C TRP A 308 15.25 -15.26 -21.24
N TRP A 309 14.83 -15.56 -20.01
CA TRP A 309 14.77 -14.56 -18.94
C TRP A 309 16.16 -13.98 -18.66
N ILE A 310 17.18 -14.84 -18.57
CA ILE A 310 18.57 -14.40 -18.40
C ILE A 310 19.01 -13.55 -19.59
N ALA A 311 18.77 -14.01 -20.82
CA ALA A 311 19.16 -13.29 -22.02
C ALA A 311 18.55 -11.88 -22.06
N TYR A 312 17.23 -11.76 -21.88
CA TYR A 312 16.52 -10.48 -21.90
C TYR A 312 16.92 -9.56 -20.73
N THR A 313 17.13 -10.12 -19.54
CA THR A 313 17.60 -9.34 -18.38
C THR A 313 19.02 -8.84 -18.59
N SER A 314 19.89 -9.66 -19.19
CA SER A 314 21.27 -9.30 -19.50
C SER A 314 21.35 -8.14 -20.49
N VAL A 315 20.48 -8.10 -21.50
CA VAL A 315 20.38 -6.96 -22.43
C VAL A 315 20.06 -5.66 -21.70
N GLY A 316 19.20 -5.71 -20.67
CA GLY A 316 18.88 -4.55 -19.84
C GLY A 316 20.03 -4.05 -18.95
N ILE A 317 21.06 -4.86 -18.73
CA ILE A 317 22.26 -4.54 -17.93
C ILE A 317 23.38 -3.96 -18.81
N LEU A 318 23.36 -4.21 -20.12
CA LEU A 318 24.40 -3.70 -21.02
C LEU A 318 24.40 -2.17 -21.08
N PRO A 319 25.58 -1.51 -21.00
CA PRO A 319 25.67 -0.07 -21.16
C PRO A 319 25.20 0.33 -22.57
N VAL A 320 24.53 1.48 -22.68
CA VAL A 320 23.89 2.02 -23.92
C VAL A 320 22.72 1.17 -24.43
N VAL A 321 22.93 -0.11 -24.74
CA VAL A 321 21.89 -1.03 -25.25
C VAL A 321 20.75 -1.18 -24.24
N GLY A 322 21.06 -1.25 -22.95
CA GLY A 322 20.07 -1.32 -21.89
C GLY A 322 19.10 -0.14 -21.90
N GLN A 323 19.55 1.06 -22.29
CA GLN A 323 18.69 2.25 -22.32
C GLN A 323 17.61 2.13 -23.40
N LEU A 324 18.01 1.69 -24.61
CA LEU A 324 17.08 1.39 -25.71
C LEU A 324 16.15 0.24 -25.34
N TRP A 325 16.67 -0.77 -24.65
CA TRP A 325 15.89 -1.90 -24.16
C TRP A 325 14.79 -1.48 -23.19
N TRP A 326 15.07 -0.58 -22.24
CA TRP A 326 14.06 -0.09 -21.30
C TRP A 326 12.98 0.76 -21.99
N ILE A 327 13.33 1.54 -23.01
CA ILE A 327 12.35 2.27 -23.83
C ILE A 327 11.46 1.28 -24.58
N PHE A 328 12.07 0.26 -25.18
CA PHE A 328 11.34 -0.82 -25.84
C PHE A 328 10.37 -1.53 -24.88
N LEU A 329 10.84 -1.89 -23.68
CA LEU A 329 9.99 -2.47 -22.64
C LEU A 329 8.86 -1.52 -22.23
N PHE A 330 9.12 -0.23 -22.06
CA PHE A 330 8.07 0.75 -21.75
C PHE A 330 6.99 0.80 -22.82
N ILE A 331 7.37 0.74 -24.10
CA ILE A 331 6.43 0.73 -25.23
C ILE A 331 5.57 -0.54 -25.18
N MET A 332 6.20 -1.71 -24.97
CA MET A 332 5.51 -3.00 -24.96
C MET A 332 4.66 -3.25 -23.72
N LYS A 333 5.09 -2.76 -22.55
CA LYS A 333 4.44 -3.07 -21.29
C LYS A 333 3.05 -2.46 -21.27
N ASP A 334 2.13 -3.18 -20.64
CA ASP A 334 0.80 -2.69 -20.39
C ASP A 334 0.85 -1.54 -19.39
N LYS A 335 0.34 -0.38 -19.80
CA LYS A 335 0.38 0.85 -19.01
C LYS A 335 -0.98 1.18 -18.39
N THR A 336 -2.00 0.35 -18.62
CA THR A 336 -3.29 0.48 -17.94
C THR A 336 -3.23 -0.21 -16.58
N ASN A 337 -2.42 -1.27 -16.43
CA ASN A 337 -2.30 -2.00 -15.18
C ASN A 337 -1.30 -1.36 -14.19
N GLU A 338 -1.79 -1.06 -12.98
CA GLU A 338 -1.00 -0.44 -11.90
C GLU A 338 0.24 -1.26 -11.53
N HIS A 339 0.08 -2.57 -11.28
CA HIS A 339 1.18 -3.42 -10.84
C HIS A 339 2.30 -3.50 -11.88
N GLN A 340 1.94 -3.60 -13.16
CA GLN A 340 2.90 -3.65 -14.25
C GLN A 340 3.71 -2.35 -14.37
N LEU A 341 3.05 -1.21 -14.20
CA LEU A 341 3.70 0.10 -14.22
C LEU A 341 4.61 0.30 -13.00
N CYS A 342 4.15 -0.06 -11.79
CA CYS A 342 4.97 -0.07 -10.58
C CYS A 342 6.22 -0.94 -10.75
N GLN A 343 6.05 -2.18 -11.24
CA GLN A 343 7.18 -3.07 -11.50
C GLN A 343 8.15 -2.53 -12.55
N PHE A 344 7.66 -1.78 -13.54
CA PHE A 344 8.51 -1.12 -14.53
C PHE A 344 9.36 -0.04 -13.87
N ILE A 345 8.76 0.87 -13.09
CA ILE A 345 9.47 1.94 -12.39
C ILE A 345 10.55 1.37 -11.48
N VAL A 346 10.18 0.40 -10.64
CA VAL A 346 11.11 -0.27 -9.70
C VAL A 346 12.20 -1.03 -10.46
N GLY A 347 11.85 -1.74 -11.54
CA GLY A 347 12.81 -2.44 -12.40
C GLY A 347 13.81 -1.50 -13.07
N PHE A 348 13.31 -0.42 -13.64
CA PHE A 348 14.10 0.59 -14.31
C PHE A 348 15.07 1.26 -13.34
N LYS A 349 14.60 1.66 -12.15
CA LYS A 349 15.43 2.28 -11.11
C LYS A 349 16.46 1.34 -10.51
N ALA A 350 16.10 0.08 -10.29
CA ALA A 350 17.07 -0.94 -9.88
C ALA A 350 18.18 -1.13 -10.94
N ALA A 351 17.81 -1.21 -12.22
CA ALA A 351 18.78 -1.31 -13.31
C ALA A 351 19.63 -0.04 -13.44
N GLN A 352 19.04 1.14 -13.24
CA GLN A 352 19.76 2.41 -13.19
C GLN A 352 20.78 2.42 -12.04
N PHE A 353 20.43 1.95 -10.85
CA PHE A 353 21.37 1.83 -9.73
C PHE A 353 22.56 0.91 -10.07
N ILE A 354 22.29 -0.28 -10.61
CA ILE A 354 23.33 -1.25 -10.94
C ILE A 354 24.22 -0.73 -12.08
N THR A 355 23.63 -0.31 -13.19
CA THR A 355 24.36 0.06 -14.40
C THR A 355 24.94 1.46 -14.30
N LEU A 356 24.12 2.47 -14.01
CA LEU A 356 24.53 3.88 -13.96
C LEU A 356 25.26 4.24 -12.67
N GLY A 357 24.90 3.61 -11.55
CA GLY A 357 25.58 3.80 -10.27
C GLY A 357 26.82 2.93 -10.17
N ILE A 358 26.66 1.65 -9.87
CA ILE A 358 27.78 0.76 -9.50
C ILE A 358 28.75 0.53 -10.68
N MET A 359 28.26 0.09 -11.84
CA MET A 359 29.14 -0.27 -12.95
C MET A 359 29.91 0.93 -13.50
N HIS A 360 29.25 2.07 -13.68
CA HIS A 360 29.92 3.30 -14.13
C HIS A 360 30.84 3.89 -13.06
N MET A 361 30.55 3.74 -11.77
CA MET A 361 31.48 4.11 -10.72
C MET A 361 32.78 3.28 -10.83
N ILE A 362 32.66 1.95 -10.92
CA ILE A 362 33.82 1.05 -11.06
C ILE A 362 34.59 1.38 -12.35
N PHE A 363 33.90 1.52 -13.48
CA PHE A 363 34.53 1.87 -14.76
C PHE A 363 35.24 3.23 -14.70
N GLY A 364 34.61 4.24 -14.09
CA GLY A 364 35.19 5.57 -13.92
C GLY A 364 36.46 5.53 -13.08
N ILE A 365 36.47 4.76 -12.00
CA ILE A 365 37.66 4.53 -11.16
C ILE A 365 38.77 3.84 -11.97
N LEU A 366 38.47 2.77 -12.70
CA LEU A 366 39.46 2.04 -13.50
C LEU A 366 40.09 2.92 -14.58
N VAL A 367 39.27 3.70 -15.28
CA VAL A 367 39.74 4.66 -16.29
C VAL A 367 40.62 5.73 -15.65
N TYR A 368 40.21 6.27 -14.48
CA TYR A 368 40.99 7.25 -13.76
C TYR A 368 42.35 6.70 -13.29
N VAL A 369 42.36 5.50 -12.68
CA VAL A 369 43.58 4.80 -12.26
C VAL A 369 44.51 4.54 -13.44
N LYS A 370 43.97 4.08 -14.58
CA LYS A 370 44.75 3.87 -15.80
C LYS A 370 45.46 5.15 -16.24
N CYS A 371 44.78 6.28 -16.22
CA CYS A 371 45.39 7.55 -16.60
C CYS A 371 46.47 8.02 -15.61
N VAL A 372 46.25 7.82 -14.30
CA VAL A 372 47.27 8.12 -13.27
C VAL A 372 48.50 7.25 -13.44
N VAL A 373 48.33 5.94 -13.66
CA VAL A 373 49.45 4.99 -13.86
C VAL A 373 50.25 5.28 -15.13
N GLN A 374 49.61 5.78 -16.19
CA GLN A 374 50.29 6.22 -17.40
C GLN A 374 51.11 7.51 -17.23
N GLY A 375 51.15 8.10 -16.03
CA GLY A 375 52.15 9.10 -15.64
C GLY A 375 51.99 10.47 -16.27
N SER A 376 50.88 10.76 -16.96
CA SER A 376 50.62 12.12 -17.45
C SER A 376 49.17 12.53 -17.24
N MET A 377 48.97 13.61 -16.47
CA MET A 377 47.70 14.35 -16.42
C MET A 377 47.22 14.77 -17.82
N LEU A 378 48.18 14.92 -18.74
CA LEU A 378 47.93 15.22 -20.14
C LEU A 378 47.17 14.08 -20.88
N ALA A 379 47.37 12.82 -20.47
CA ALA A 379 46.60 11.69 -21.00
C ALA A 379 45.14 11.73 -20.52
N CYS A 380 44.87 12.15 -19.28
CA CYS A 380 43.50 12.42 -18.80
C CYS A 380 42.84 13.49 -19.66
N GLN A 381 43.55 14.60 -19.91
CA GLN A 381 43.07 15.76 -20.63
C GLN A 381 42.74 15.46 -22.09
N LYS A 382 43.52 14.59 -22.75
CA LYS A 382 43.31 14.18 -24.15
C LYS A 382 42.16 13.17 -24.35
N GLY A 383 41.25 13.05 -23.38
CA GLY A 383 40.09 12.15 -23.48
C GLY A 383 40.33 10.73 -22.95
N GLY A 384 41.46 10.50 -22.26
CA GLY A 384 41.69 9.23 -21.56
C GLY A 384 40.84 9.08 -20.30
N GLY A 385 40.41 10.18 -19.67
CA GLY A 385 39.59 10.18 -18.46
C GLY A 385 38.12 9.84 -18.69
N PRO A 386 37.34 9.54 -17.62
CA PRO A 386 35.92 9.31 -17.74
C PRO A 386 35.22 10.62 -18.15
N ALA A 387 34.58 10.62 -19.32
CA ALA A 387 33.91 11.79 -19.88
C ALA A 387 32.47 11.45 -20.27
N LEU A 388 31.54 12.38 -20.04
CA LEU A 388 30.18 12.27 -20.55
C LEU A 388 30.13 12.75 -22.01
N SER A 389 29.79 11.84 -22.93
CA SER A 389 29.56 12.20 -24.34
C SER A 389 28.15 12.76 -24.53
N GLU A 390 27.96 13.61 -25.54
CA GLU A 390 26.66 14.23 -25.85
C GLU A 390 25.55 13.19 -26.06
N GLY A 391 25.85 12.09 -26.76
CA GLY A 391 24.91 10.98 -26.95
C GLY A 391 24.48 10.35 -25.62
N THR A 392 25.42 10.07 -24.73
CA THR A 392 25.11 9.53 -23.40
C THR A 392 24.34 10.51 -22.52
N ALA A 393 24.56 11.82 -22.68
CA ALA A 393 23.78 12.86 -22.02
C ALA A 393 22.33 12.89 -22.52
N CYS A 394 22.11 12.77 -23.84
CA CYS A 394 20.78 12.70 -24.42
C CYS A 394 20.01 11.48 -23.91
N PHE A 395 20.63 10.29 -23.89
CA PHE A 395 20.03 9.11 -23.31
C PHE A 395 19.74 9.27 -21.82
N PHE A 396 20.63 9.93 -21.08
CA PHE A 396 20.42 10.22 -19.67
C PHE A 396 19.15 11.06 -19.43
N VAL A 397 18.95 12.13 -20.21
CA VAL A 397 17.72 12.93 -20.14
C VAL A 397 16.50 12.08 -20.50
N LEU A 398 16.61 11.26 -21.55
CA LEU A 398 15.52 10.37 -21.97
C LEU A 398 15.13 9.37 -20.87
N GLN A 399 16.11 8.85 -20.11
CA GLN A 399 15.87 7.98 -18.96
C GLN A 399 15.08 8.70 -17.85
N ILE A 400 15.43 9.95 -17.54
CA ILE A 400 14.69 10.77 -16.55
C ILE A 400 13.24 10.95 -17.02
N VAL A 401 13.07 11.39 -18.27
CA VAL A 401 11.74 11.62 -18.86
C VAL A 401 10.89 10.35 -18.83
N LEU A 402 11.48 9.18 -19.12
CA LEU A 402 10.77 7.90 -19.14
C LEU A 402 10.22 7.52 -17.75
N VAL A 403 11.00 7.73 -16.69
CA VAL A 403 10.58 7.47 -15.30
C VAL A 403 9.44 8.40 -14.90
N TRP A 404 9.57 9.69 -15.21
CA TRP A 404 8.55 10.68 -14.87
C TRP A 404 7.27 10.43 -15.65
N ALA A 405 7.35 10.06 -16.93
CA ALA A 405 6.21 9.63 -17.73
C ALA A 405 5.51 8.40 -17.12
N ALA A 406 6.27 7.46 -16.54
CA ALA A 406 5.70 6.32 -15.84
C ALA A 406 5.02 6.73 -14.53
N PHE A 407 5.61 7.63 -13.73
CA PHE A 407 4.98 8.15 -12.52
C PHE A 407 3.72 8.95 -12.81
N PHE A 408 3.74 9.86 -13.78
CA PHE A 408 2.56 10.65 -14.17
C PHE A 408 1.42 9.79 -14.71
N ARG A 409 1.72 8.61 -15.25
CA ARG A 409 0.71 7.67 -15.72
C ARG A 409 0.11 6.82 -14.60
N LEU A 410 0.75 6.75 -13.43
CA LEU A 410 0.33 5.89 -12.33
C LEU A 410 -1.08 6.19 -11.78
N PRO A 411 -1.50 7.46 -11.61
CA PRO A 411 -2.87 7.79 -11.17
C PRO A 411 -3.97 7.38 -12.16
N TYR A 412 -3.61 7.20 -13.44
CA TYR A 412 -4.52 6.81 -14.53
C TYR A 412 -4.59 5.29 -14.74
N THR A 413 -4.02 4.50 -13.82
CA THR A 413 -4.03 3.04 -13.94
C THR A 413 -5.27 2.41 -13.29
N GLU A 414 -5.69 1.29 -13.86
CA GLU A 414 -6.79 0.47 -13.39
C GLU A 414 -6.28 -0.65 -12.47
N ARG A 415 -7.02 -0.88 -11.36
CA ARG A 415 -6.85 -2.08 -10.54
C ARG A 415 -7.75 -3.19 -11.08
N PRO A 416 -7.23 -4.44 -11.21
CA PRO A 416 -8.08 -5.57 -11.54
C PRO A 416 -9.16 -5.75 -10.47
N GLN A 417 -10.44 -5.61 -10.82
CA GLN A 417 -11.57 -5.72 -9.89
C GLN A 417 -11.51 -7.03 -9.10
N GLU A 418 -11.44 -6.95 -7.77
CA GLU A 418 -11.51 -8.13 -6.93
C GLU A 418 -12.91 -8.77 -7.06
N THR A 419 -12.98 -10.01 -7.52
CA THR A 419 -14.21 -10.82 -7.49
C THR A 419 -14.51 -11.34 -6.07
N THR A 420 -14.09 -10.59 -5.04
CA THR A 420 -14.34 -10.95 -3.65
C THR A 420 -15.84 -10.85 -3.41
N LEU A 421 -16.42 -11.99 -3.04
CA LEU A 421 -17.85 -12.19 -2.75
C LEU A 421 -18.36 -11.28 -1.62
N TYR A 422 -17.46 -10.68 -0.83
CA TYR A 422 -17.78 -9.76 0.24
C TYR A 422 -17.08 -8.41 -0.02
N ARG A 423 -17.77 -7.53 -0.74
CA ARG A 423 -17.37 -6.13 -0.86
C ARG A 423 -17.71 -5.43 0.46
N THR A 424 -16.70 -5.17 1.29
CA THR A 424 -16.90 -4.41 2.54
C THR A 424 -17.25 -2.96 2.21
N LYS A 425 -18.21 -2.35 2.94
CA LYS A 425 -18.61 -0.93 2.79
C LYS A 425 -17.43 0.05 2.82
N SER A 426 -16.36 -0.27 3.55
CA SER A 426 -15.11 0.52 3.58
C SER A 426 -14.44 0.64 2.20
N MET A 427 -14.46 -0.42 1.37
CA MET A 427 -13.91 -0.35 0.01
C MET A 427 -14.77 0.52 -0.91
N GLU A 428 -16.10 0.52 -0.74
CA GLU A 428 -17.00 1.39 -1.52
C GLU A 428 -16.83 2.86 -1.14
N LEU A 429 -16.59 3.16 0.14
CA LEU A 429 -16.33 4.52 0.57
C LEU A 429 -15.01 5.05 0.00
N ARG A 430 -13.97 4.20 0.00
CA ARG A 430 -12.67 4.54 -0.58
C ARG A 430 -12.74 4.79 -2.10
N GLU A 431 -13.69 4.17 -2.78
CA GLU A 431 -13.94 4.41 -4.21
C GLU A 431 -14.70 5.72 -4.49
N ARG A 432 -15.26 6.43 -3.49
CA ARG A 432 -15.95 7.71 -3.73
C ARG A 432 -15.03 8.90 -4.03
N GLY A 433 -13.72 8.77 -3.79
CA GLY A 433 -12.73 9.78 -4.16
C GLY A 433 -12.29 9.70 -5.62
N VAL A 434 -13.21 9.54 -6.58
CA VAL A 434 -12.88 9.63 -8.01
C VAL A 434 -12.75 11.10 -8.37
N PHE A 435 -11.51 11.53 -8.60
CA PHE A 435 -11.24 12.85 -9.15
C PHE A 435 -11.28 12.78 -10.67
N HIS A 436 -11.79 13.81 -11.32
CA HIS A 436 -11.67 13.95 -12.77
C HIS A 436 -10.64 15.03 -13.07
N ASP A 437 -9.72 14.75 -13.99
CA ASP A 437 -8.81 15.79 -14.49
C ASP A 437 -9.54 16.80 -15.39
N ALA A 438 -8.82 17.84 -15.83
CA ALA A 438 -9.37 18.86 -16.73
C ALA A 438 -9.86 18.30 -18.08
N PHE A 439 -9.50 17.06 -18.42
CA PHE A 439 -9.92 16.35 -19.64
C PHE A 439 -11.03 15.32 -19.37
N GLY A 440 -11.53 15.23 -18.14
CA GLY A 440 -12.56 14.29 -17.74
C GLY A 440 -12.07 12.87 -17.46
N ASN A 441 -10.76 12.61 -17.52
CA ASN A 441 -10.23 11.28 -17.18
C ASN A 441 -10.31 11.05 -15.68
N GLU A 442 -10.67 9.82 -15.28
CA GLU A 442 -10.67 9.41 -13.88
C GLU A 442 -9.23 9.31 -13.36
N VAL A 443 -8.98 9.99 -12.24
CA VAL A 443 -7.70 10.06 -11.54
C VAL A 443 -7.87 9.44 -10.17
N HIS A 444 -7.06 8.43 -9.89
CA HIS A 444 -7.02 7.76 -8.60
C HIS A 444 -5.70 8.09 -7.90
N LEU A 445 -5.71 9.06 -6.98
CA LEU A 445 -4.52 9.48 -6.21
C LEU A 445 -3.97 8.35 -5.33
N ASN A 446 -4.86 7.47 -4.87
CA ASN A 446 -4.56 6.26 -4.10
C ASN A 446 -3.75 5.16 -4.84
N ARG A 447 -3.33 5.39 -6.10
CA ARG A 447 -2.56 4.41 -6.91
C ARG A 447 -1.06 4.52 -6.63
N GLY A 448 -0.37 3.39 -6.68
CA GLY A 448 1.07 3.28 -6.44
C GLY A 448 1.49 3.03 -4.99
N GLY A 449 0.59 3.24 -4.02
CA GLY A 449 0.89 3.06 -2.60
C GLY A 449 2.12 3.89 -2.17
N TYR A 450 3.05 3.28 -1.43
CA TYR A 450 4.27 3.97 -1.02
C TYR A 450 5.18 4.37 -2.19
N LEU A 451 5.05 3.75 -3.36
CA LEU A 451 5.85 4.11 -4.54
C LEU A 451 5.60 5.56 -4.97
N MET A 452 4.40 6.10 -4.70
CA MET A 452 4.10 7.50 -5.02
C MET A 452 4.88 8.48 -4.13
N LYS A 453 5.14 8.12 -2.85
CA LYS A 453 6.04 8.90 -1.98
C LYS A 453 7.49 8.90 -2.51
N PHE A 454 7.91 7.81 -3.15
CA PHE A 454 9.20 7.73 -3.83
C PHE A 454 9.28 8.57 -5.12
N CYS A 455 8.16 8.98 -5.71
CA CYS A 455 8.15 10.01 -6.75
C CYS A 455 8.67 11.35 -6.20
N GLY A 456 8.27 11.72 -4.98
CA GLY A 456 8.79 12.92 -4.30
C GLY A 456 10.30 12.82 -4.05
N TYR A 457 10.77 11.68 -3.53
CA TYR A 457 12.21 11.41 -3.34
C TYR A 457 12.99 11.51 -4.65
N GLU A 458 12.45 10.94 -5.73
CA GLU A 458 13.04 10.96 -7.05
C GLU A 458 13.18 12.40 -7.57
N THR A 459 12.16 13.24 -7.35
CA THR A 459 12.26 14.64 -7.76
C THR A 459 13.25 15.43 -6.93
N VAL A 460 13.31 15.22 -5.61
CA VAL A 460 14.33 15.86 -4.77
C VAL A 460 15.73 15.47 -5.27
N SER A 461 15.93 14.18 -5.58
CA SER A 461 17.17 13.68 -6.16
C SER A 461 17.49 14.35 -7.50
N PHE A 462 16.49 14.53 -8.37
CA PHE A 462 16.65 15.27 -9.63
C PHE A 462 17.04 16.74 -9.41
N ILE A 463 16.39 17.45 -8.48
CA ILE A 463 16.69 18.86 -8.16
C ILE A 463 18.13 19.01 -7.69
N VAL A 464 18.59 18.13 -6.78
CA VAL A 464 19.97 18.12 -6.29
C VAL A 464 20.97 17.93 -7.44
N ILE A 465 20.69 16.99 -8.34
CA ILE A 465 21.55 16.70 -9.50
C ILE A 465 21.58 17.85 -10.49
N MET A 466 20.44 18.50 -10.75
CA MET A 466 20.37 19.69 -11.59
C MET A 466 21.11 20.89 -10.97
N ALA A 467 21.03 21.07 -9.65
CA ALA A 467 21.78 22.11 -8.94
C ALA A 467 23.30 21.87 -9.05
N LEU A 468 23.76 20.63 -8.86
CA LEU A 468 25.17 20.27 -9.06
C LEU A 468 25.63 20.48 -10.50
N ALA A 469 24.81 20.10 -11.48
CA ALA A 469 25.10 20.34 -12.89
C ALA A 469 25.19 21.84 -13.21
N GLY A 470 24.27 22.64 -12.67
CA GLY A 470 24.29 24.11 -12.78
C GLY A 470 25.54 24.72 -12.16
N LEU A 471 25.97 24.24 -10.99
CA LEU A 471 27.20 24.70 -10.33
C LEU A 471 28.45 24.40 -11.18
N VAL A 472 28.54 23.21 -11.78
CA VAL A 472 29.64 22.85 -12.69
C VAL A 472 29.66 23.72 -13.94
N LEU A 473 28.50 24.13 -14.46
CA LEU A 473 28.41 25.07 -15.58
C LEU A 473 28.79 26.51 -15.19
N TRP A 474 28.52 26.91 -13.95
CA TRP A 474 28.81 28.24 -13.44
C TRP A 474 30.30 28.45 -13.15
N LEU A 475 30.98 27.43 -12.63
CA LEU A 475 32.39 27.50 -12.28
C LEU A 475 33.30 27.44 -13.52
N PRO A 476 34.45 28.14 -13.53
CA PRO A 476 35.34 28.26 -14.69
C PRO A 476 36.23 27.02 -14.88
N PHE A 477 35.62 25.84 -14.95
CA PHE A 477 36.32 24.58 -15.22
C PHE A 477 36.69 24.44 -16.70
N GLU A 478 37.81 23.77 -16.97
CA GLU A 478 38.19 23.38 -18.33
C GLU A 478 37.18 22.37 -18.92
N SER A 479 37.13 22.26 -20.25
CA SER A 479 36.15 21.40 -20.94
C SER A 479 36.20 19.93 -20.49
N TRP A 480 37.39 19.36 -20.37
CA TRP A 480 37.59 17.97 -19.94
C TRP A 480 37.19 17.76 -18.47
N GLN A 481 37.44 18.75 -17.59
CA GLN A 481 37.04 18.72 -16.19
C GLN A 481 35.52 18.72 -16.08
N ARG A 482 34.83 19.58 -16.85
CA ARG A 482 33.36 19.61 -16.89
C ARG A 482 32.77 18.28 -17.34
N GLN A 483 33.30 17.70 -18.42
CA GLN A 483 32.84 16.38 -18.91
C GLN A 483 33.05 15.28 -17.86
N THR A 484 34.15 15.33 -17.13
CA THR A 484 34.44 14.41 -16.02
C THR A 484 33.47 14.60 -14.85
N LEU A 485 33.21 15.84 -14.46
CA LEU A 485 32.26 16.16 -13.39
C LEU A 485 30.84 15.75 -13.78
N PHE A 486 30.40 15.96 -15.03
CA PHE A 486 29.11 15.47 -15.50
C PHE A 486 29.00 13.95 -15.51
N TYR A 487 30.09 13.25 -15.82
CA TYR A 487 30.14 11.79 -15.70
C TYR A 487 29.86 11.35 -14.26
N TRP A 488 30.49 12.00 -13.27
CA TRP A 488 30.31 11.68 -11.85
C TRP A 488 28.93 12.11 -11.32
N ILE A 489 28.41 13.26 -11.73
CA ILE A 489 27.04 13.70 -11.39
C ILE A 489 26.01 12.68 -11.90
N ARG A 490 26.13 12.25 -13.15
CA ARG A 490 25.27 11.20 -13.72
C ARG A 490 25.37 9.89 -12.93
N THR A 491 26.60 9.51 -12.54
CA THR A 491 26.85 8.30 -11.74
C THR A 491 26.22 8.41 -10.35
N ALA A 492 26.33 9.56 -9.70
CA ALA A 492 25.73 9.84 -8.40
C ALA A 492 24.19 9.75 -8.44
N TYR A 493 23.57 10.25 -9.50
CA TYR A 493 22.12 10.08 -9.70
C TYR A 493 21.72 8.61 -9.89
N GLY A 494 22.57 7.81 -10.55
CA GLY A 494 22.43 6.35 -10.56
C GLY A 494 22.43 5.77 -9.15
N LEU A 495 23.38 6.19 -8.30
CA LEU A 495 23.49 5.74 -6.91
C LEU A 495 22.28 6.16 -6.05
N PHE A 496 21.69 7.33 -6.29
CA PHE A 496 20.44 7.76 -5.64
C PHE A 496 19.24 6.86 -5.97
N SER A 497 19.33 5.99 -6.98
CA SER A 497 18.28 4.98 -7.22
C SER A 497 18.35 3.78 -6.25
N PHE A 498 19.31 3.72 -5.33
CA PHE A 498 19.47 2.64 -4.34
C PHE A 498 18.20 2.29 -3.56
N PRO A 499 17.43 3.25 -3.01
CA PRO A 499 16.25 2.93 -2.20
C PRO A 499 15.17 2.13 -2.96
N PHE A 500 15.13 2.22 -4.30
CA PHE A 500 14.20 1.43 -5.12
C PHE A 500 14.50 -0.08 -5.09
N LEU A 501 15.71 -0.50 -4.68
CA LEU A 501 16.03 -1.93 -4.53
C LEU A 501 15.20 -2.60 -3.43
N VAL A 502 14.74 -1.85 -2.43
CA VAL A 502 13.89 -2.39 -1.35
C VAL A 502 12.58 -2.96 -1.92
N PHE A 503 12.03 -2.32 -2.95
CA PHE A 503 10.83 -2.79 -3.65
C PHE A 503 11.06 -4.01 -4.56
N LYS A 504 12.32 -4.38 -4.84
CA LYS A 504 12.62 -5.63 -5.55
C LYS A 504 12.58 -6.86 -4.64
N ILE A 505 12.60 -6.67 -3.32
CA ILE A 505 12.46 -7.76 -2.36
C ILE A 505 10.99 -8.18 -2.34
N PRO A 506 10.61 -9.41 -2.76
CA PRO A 506 9.22 -9.79 -3.00
C PRO A 506 8.28 -9.61 -1.80
N VAL A 507 8.80 -9.78 -0.58
CA VAL A 507 8.03 -9.58 0.66
C VAL A 507 7.68 -8.11 0.86
N LEU A 508 8.68 -7.22 0.75
CA LEU A 508 8.50 -5.79 0.89
C LEU A 508 7.72 -5.19 -0.29
N ALA A 509 7.89 -5.73 -1.49
CA ALA A 509 7.14 -5.37 -2.68
C ALA A 509 5.63 -5.44 -2.46
N ASN A 510 5.15 -6.54 -1.86
CA ASN A 510 3.72 -6.75 -1.61
C ASN A 510 3.18 -5.81 -0.52
N VAL A 511 3.97 -5.56 0.52
CA VAL A 511 3.57 -4.68 1.62
C VAL A 511 3.58 -3.22 1.17
N LEU A 512 4.64 -2.75 0.49
CA LEU A 512 4.82 -1.34 0.18
C LEU A 512 4.02 -0.88 -1.05
N MET A 513 3.86 -1.72 -2.08
CA MET A 513 3.14 -1.31 -3.28
C MET A 513 1.62 -1.44 -3.13
N HIS A 514 1.12 -2.25 -2.18
CA HIS A 514 -0.31 -2.55 -2.04
C HIS A 514 -1.02 -2.93 -3.35
N THR A 515 -0.27 -3.47 -4.32
CA THR A 515 -0.81 -3.91 -5.61
C THR A 515 -0.91 -5.42 -5.65
N ARG A 516 -1.95 -5.94 -6.29
CA ARG A 516 -2.05 -7.37 -6.58
C ARG A 516 -0.99 -7.76 -7.60
N GLN A 517 -0.33 -8.89 -7.37
CA GLN A 517 0.65 -9.43 -8.31
C GLN A 517 -0.04 -9.83 -9.62
N MET A 518 0.46 -9.28 -10.71
CA MET A 518 0.02 -9.54 -12.08
C MET A 518 1.23 -10.00 -12.90
N GLY A 519 1.00 -10.78 -13.95
CA GLY A 519 2.01 -11.18 -14.91
C GLY A 519 1.41 -11.28 -16.31
N TYR A 520 2.19 -11.78 -17.27
CA TYR A 520 1.75 -11.99 -18.64
C TYR A 520 1.58 -13.48 -18.97
N ASN A 521 0.50 -13.79 -19.70
CA ASN A 521 0.35 -15.09 -20.37
C ASN A 521 1.16 -15.13 -21.67
N GLU A 522 1.19 -16.29 -22.34
CA GLU A 522 1.93 -16.46 -23.60
C GLU A 522 1.42 -15.55 -24.73
N GLN A 523 0.16 -15.11 -24.64
CA GLN A 523 -0.49 -14.19 -25.57
C GLN A 523 -0.11 -12.72 -25.32
N GLY A 524 0.51 -12.41 -24.18
CA GLY A 524 0.89 -11.05 -23.77
C GLY A 524 -0.23 -10.26 -23.11
N ASP A 525 -1.28 -10.92 -22.64
CA ASP A 525 -2.33 -10.33 -21.84
C ASP A 525 -1.92 -10.28 -20.36
N THR A 526 -2.24 -9.18 -19.70
CA THR A 526 -1.99 -8.99 -18.27
C THR A 526 -3.01 -9.81 -17.49
N VAL A 527 -2.55 -10.87 -16.81
CA VAL A 527 -3.38 -11.79 -16.03
C VAL A 527 -2.92 -11.84 -14.58
N ARG A 528 -3.79 -12.35 -13.69
CA ARG A 528 -3.44 -12.55 -12.29
C ARG A 528 -2.37 -13.62 -12.16
N PHE A 529 -1.48 -13.44 -11.19
CA PHE A 529 -0.50 -14.45 -10.86
C PHE A 529 -1.20 -15.71 -10.35
N VAL A 530 -0.95 -16.86 -11.00
CA VAL A 530 -1.55 -18.14 -10.63
C VAL A 530 -0.59 -18.86 -9.70
N LYS A 531 -0.99 -19.00 -8.42
CA LYS A 531 -0.28 -19.89 -7.51
C LYS A 531 -0.59 -21.31 -7.93
N LYS A 532 0.43 -22.05 -8.42
CA LYS A 532 0.29 -23.49 -8.60
C LYS A 532 -0.01 -24.11 -7.24
N PRO A 533 -1.09 -24.91 -7.08
CA PRO A 533 -1.27 -25.68 -5.87
C PRO A 533 -0.02 -26.56 -5.69
N LEU A 534 0.51 -26.58 -4.47
CA LEU A 534 1.55 -27.54 -4.10
C LEU A 534 0.90 -28.93 -4.21
N GLU A 535 1.32 -29.71 -5.19
CA GLU A 535 0.96 -31.13 -5.33
C GLU A 535 1.59 -31.98 -4.23
#